data_AF-A0A397VHX9-F1
#
_entry.id   AF-A0A397VHX9-F1
#
_cell.length_a   1.000
_cell.length_b   1.000
_cell.length_c   1.000
_cell.angle_alpha   90.00
_cell.angle_beta   90.00
_cell.angle_gamma   90.00
#
_symmetry.space_group_name_H-M   'P 1'
#
loop_
_entity.id
_entity.type
_entity.pdbx_description
1 polymer ?
#
loop_
_entity_poly.entity_id
_entity_poly.type
_entity_poly.pdbx_seq_one_letter_code
_entity_poly.pdbx_strand_id
1 'polypeptide(L)'
;MEFYESLSTDFNQLLEESDDYDMIIYVGKEPNVKKFYAHTVILRARSTYFRRALSRDWAKKENGSIVFQKPNITKEVFLFILKYIYTGVADLHKQDGEIILNILTASDELNLHELIAYAQDHLIQEKSDWLQKNVVQVLHTVASLEACKDLQDFCLGMICQDPYWLLESDNFCALEESVLVPLLKRDDLLMEEIEIWNRLIEWGIAQIPSIDGNISNWTQSDFEVLKSTLEPCIPLIRYFHIDSADYYDKVRPFEHILPSKLREDILQYYLKKGNIGQLDSVILPPRMPGIESNILKFRHIALIAKWIDRKEGNQSGVEKSKYNFILLLRGTRDGFTAQEFHKLCDNKGPTIVVIKVKESGEIIGGYNPLGWRRFSTHATEGGWMSAAAPPWSPHRRRPSLNITRSTYDVGPYQSSHDSFLFSLGDGKNLENAKLSRISPENASCAVFSSQYHGPCFGQTDLRMNDNFNSPSKCTCQRHDYETEICELQNFSVEEYEVFQVVDKNASTSSQSPSDQTYPTSIMHPPRPESTNYPTSWGEFMHF
;
A
#
# COMPACT_ATOMS: atom_id res chain seq x y z
N MET A 1 16.13 16.22 -45.65
CA MET A 1 16.19 14.75 -45.77
C MET A 1 17.31 14.31 -44.86
N GLU A 2 17.00 13.44 -43.91
CA GLU A 2 17.94 12.96 -42.90
C GLU A 2 18.20 11.47 -43.16
N PHE A 3 19.47 11.06 -43.14
CA PHE A 3 19.90 9.71 -43.53
C PHE A 3 20.50 8.94 -42.35
N TYR A 4 19.93 9.11 -41.16
CA TYR A 4 20.49 8.56 -39.92
C TYR A 4 20.48 7.03 -39.89
N GLU A 5 19.48 6.36 -40.49
CA GLU A 5 19.43 4.89 -40.55
C GLU A 5 20.58 4.30 -41.37
N SER A 6 20.87 4.89 -42.54
CA SER A 6 22.01 4.46 -43.37
C SER A 6 23.32 4.69 -42.63
N LEU A 7 23.51 5.88 -42.05
CA LEU A 7 24.70 6.20 -41.26
C LEU A 7 24.89 5.23 -40.07
N SER A 8 23.81 4.92 -39.37
CA SER A 8 23.79 3.96 -38.26
C SER A 8 24.18 2.56 -38.73
N THR A 9 23.66 2.13 -39.88
CA THR A 9 24.01 0.86 -40.52
C THR A 9 25.50 0.81 -40.90
N ASP A 10 26.02 1.88 -41.50
CA ASP A 10 27.42 2.00 -41.90
C ASP A 10 28.35 1.90 -40.67
N PHE A 11 28.01 2.54 -39.55
CA PHE A 11 28.75 2.39 -38.30
C PHE A 11 28.64 0.99 -37.69
N ASN A 12 27.47 0.33 -37.77
CA ASN A 12 27.36 -1.06 -37.33
C ASN A 12 28.27 -1.99 -38.14
N GLN A 13 28.38 -1.76 -39.45
CA GLN A 13 29.25 -2.55 -40.33
C GLN A 13 30.73 -2.41 -39.92
N LEU A 14 31.19 -1.19 -39.59
CA LEU A 14 32.54 -0.97 -39.04
C LEU A 14 32.80 -1.78 -37.76
N LEU A 15 31.80 -1.91 -36.88
CA LEU A 15 31.91 -2.71 -35.67
C LEU A 15 31.98 -4.22 -35.97
N GLU A 16 31.22 -4.71 -36.95
CA GLU A 16 31.16 -6.14 -37.31
C GLU A 16 32.39 -6.61 -38.07
N GLU A 17 32.86 -5.81 -39.04
CA GLU A 17 34.03 -6.12 -39.86
C GLU A 17 35.33 -5.89 -39.08
N SER A 18 35.30 -5.02 -38.05
CA SER A 18 36.47 -4.63 -37.28
C SER A 18 37.59 -4.06 -38.17
N ASP A 19 37.24 -3.31 -39.21
CA ASP A 19 38.22 -2.63 -40.06
C ASP A 19 38.81 -1.41 -39.32
N ASP A 20 40.07 -1.06 -39.56
CA ASP A 20 40.75 0.12 -38.96
C ASP A 20 40.62 0.32 -37.43
N TYR A 21 40.40 -0.76 -36.65
CA TYR A 21 40.29 -0.67 -35.20
C TYR A 21 41.61 -0.19 -34.55
N ASP A 22 41.50 0.63 -33.51
CA ASP A 22 42.63 1.14 -32.74
C ASP A 22 42.58 0.74 -31.25
N MET A 23 41.56 -0.02 -30.85
CA MET A 23 41.33 -0.47 -29.48
C MET A 23 40.86 -1.92 -29.39
N ILE A 24 41.36 -2.64 -28.38
CA ILE A 24 40.94 -4.00 -28.01
C ILE A 24 40.39 -3.96 -26.59
N ILE A 25 39.16 -4.45 -26.42
CA ILE A 25 38.47 -4.49 -25.13
C ILE A 25 38.24 -5.94 -24.70
N TYR A 26 38.76 -6.30 -23.53
CA TYR A 26 38.57 -7.59 -22.90
C TYR A 26 37.43 -7.49 -21.89
N VAL A 27 36.38 -8.29 -22.07
CA VAL A 27 35.14 -8.22 -21.28
C VAL A 27 34.84 -9.56 -20.63
N GLY A 28 34.36 -9.51 -19.39
CA GLY A 28 34.06 -10.70 -18.58
C GLY A 28 35.24 -11.20 -17.76
N LYS A 29 35.00 -12.21 -16.93
CA LYS A 29 36.01 -12.86 -16.07
C LYS A 29 36.41 -14.21 -16.65
N GLU A 30 37.66 -14.61 -16.41
CA GLU A 30 38.16 -15.94 -16.76
C GLU A 30 37.25 -17.04 -16.17
N PRO A 31 36.92 -18.11 -16.92
CA PRO A 31 37.40 -18.46 -18.27
C PRO A 31 36.58 -17.86 -19.43
N ASN A 32 35.61 -16.98 -19.16
CA ASN A 32 34.61 -16.50 -20.12
C ASN A 32 34.93 -15.13 -20.74
N VAL A 33 36.21 -14.79 -20.87
CA VAL A 33 36.64 -13.49 -21.42
C VAL A 33 36.38 -13.43 -22.93
N LYS A 34 35.73 -12.37 -23.40
CA LYS A 34 35.55 -12.07 -24.83
C LYS A 34 36.35 -10.82 -25.23
N LYS A 35 36.98 -10.89 -26.40
CA LYS A 35 37.66 -9.74 -27.03
C LYS A 35 36.70 -9.02 -27.97
N PHE A 36 36.73 -7.68 -27.91
CA PHE A 36 36.03 -6.79 -28.82
C PHE A 36 37.02 -5.83 -29.47
N TYR A 37 36.85 -5.57 -30.75
CA TYR A 37 37.62 -4.56 -31.49
C TYR A 37 36.77 -3.31 -31.63
N ALA A 38 37.35 -2.14 -31.41
CA ALA A 38 36.61 -0.89 -31.40
C ALA A 38 37.46 0.31 -31.83
N HIS A 39 36.76 1.41 -32.14
CA HIS A 39 37.31 2.68 -32.58
C HIS A 39 37.23 3.71 -31.44
N THR A 40 38.38 4.19 -30.97
CA THR A 40 38.43 5.14 -29.86
C THR A 40 37.68 6.43 -30.17
N VAL A 41 37.70 6.90 -31.43
CA VAL A 41 37.02 8.15 -31.81
C VAL A 41 35.51 8.08 -31.58
N ILE A 42 34.87 6.96 -31.91
CA ILE A 42 33.43 6.74 -31.73
C ILE A 42 33.11 6.63 -30.23
N LEU A 43 33.86 5.81 -29.50
CA LEU A 43 33.67 5.64 -28.05
C LEU A 43 33.81 6.96 -27.30
N ARG A 44 34.84 7.76 -27.61
CA ARG A 44 35.07 9.08 -26.99
C ARG A 44 34.02 10.11 -27.39
N ALA A 45 33.40 9.98 -28.56
CA ALA A 45 32.33 10.86 -29.00
C ALA A 45 31.07 10.64 -28.17
N ARG A 46 30.70 9.38 -27.91
CA ARG A 46 29.42 8.99 -27.27
C ARG A 46 29.49 8.76 -25.76
N SER A 47 30.67 8.56 -25.18
CA SER A 47 30.82 8.31 -23.74
C SER A 47 31.88 9.22 -23.13
N THR A 48 31.49 9.99 -22.12
CA THR A 48 32.41 10.83 -21.35
C THR A 48 33.40 9.99 -20.55
N TYR A 49 32.99 8.78 -20.13
CA TYR A 49 33.87 7.78 -19.53
C TYR A 49 35.02 7.44 -20.48
N PHE A 50 34.71 6.98 -21.70
CA PHE A 50 35.76 6.65 -22.68
C PHE A 50 36.58 7.88 -23.09
N ARG A 51 35.97 9.06 -23.18
CA ARG A 51 36.68 10.32 -23.42
C ARG A 51 37.76 10.61 -22.38
N ARG A 52 37.46 10.37 -21.10
CA ARG A 52 38.40 10.53 -19.99
C ARG A 52 39.41 9.37 -19.94
N ALA A 53 38.93 8.14 -20.04
CA ALA A 53 39.74 6.93 -19.93
C ALA A 53 40.80 6.81 -21.03
N LEU A 54 40.51 7.34 -22.22
CA LEU A 54 41.39 7.34 -23.38
C LEU A 54 42.13 8.68 -23.57
N SER A 55 42.17 9.55 -22.56
CA SER A 55 43.04 10.72 -22.56
C SER A 55 44.51 10.32 -22.40
N ARG A 56 45.44 11.20 -22.79
CA ARG A 56 46.85 10.88 -23.10
C ARG A 56 47.62 10.11 -22.00
N ASP A 57 47.14 10.15 -20.76
CA ASP A 57 47.87 9.66 -19.59
C ASP A 57 47.40 8.30 -19.04
N TRP A 58 46.34 7.69 -19.59
CA TRP A 58 45.74 6.44 -19.04
C TRP A 58 45.74 5.22 -19.98
N ALA A 59 45.83 5.41 -21.30
CA ALA A 59 45.69 4.31 -22.25
C ALA A 59 46.99 3.49 -22.38
N LYS A 60 46.97 2.22 -21.95
CA LYS A 60 48.05 1.27 -22.25
C LYS A 60 47.99 0.88 -23.73
N LYS A 61 49.12 1.01 -24.43
CA LYS A 61 49.28 0.54 -25.80
C LYS A 61 50.07 -0.77 -25.82
N GLU A 62 49.51 -1.78 -26.45
CA GLU A 62 50.17 -3.05 -26.74
C GLU A 62 50.10 -3.29 -28.24
N ASN A 63 51.26 -3.50 -28.88
CA ASN A 63 51.36 -3.75 -30.33
C ASN A 63 50.68 -2.70 -31.22
N GLY A 64 50.63 -1.43 -30.79
CA GLY A 64 50.02 -0.33 -31.55
C GLY A 64 48.55 -0.06 -31.23
N SER A 65 47.83 -1.00 -30.60
CA SER A 65 46.42 -0.84 -30.20
C SER A 65 46.30 -0.52 -28.71
N ILE A 66 45.26 0.23 -28.33
CA ILE A 66 44.94 0.50 -26.93
C ILE A 66 44.24 -0.72 -26.32
N VAL A 67 44.71 -1.21 -25.18
CA VAL A 67 44.11 -2.35 -24.48
C VAL A 67 43.32 -1.89 -23.26
N PHE A 68 42.09 -2.36 -23.15
CA PHE A 68 41.17 -1.98 -22.08
C PHE A 68 40.42 -3.21 -21.54
N GLN A 69 40.09 -3.20 -20.25
CA GLN A 69 39.49 -4.36 -19.57
C GLN A 69 38.23 -3.95 -18.81
N LYS A 70 37.17 -4.74 -18.95
CA LYS A 70 35.90 -4.63 -18.22
C LYS A 70 35.47 -6.01 -17.70
N PRO A 71 36.13 -6.52 -16.65
CA PRO A 71 35.82 -7.84 -16.11
C PRO A 71 34.45 -7.90 -15.42
N ASN A 72 33.87 -6.76 -15.04
CA ASN A 72 32.60 -6.70 -14.31
C ASN A 72 31.36 -6.68 -15.20
N ILE A 73 31.53 -6.55 -16.53
CA ILE A 73 30.42 -6.52 -17.50
C ILE A 73 30.42 -7.85 -18.27
N THR A 74 29.25 -8.43 -18.50
CA THR A 74 29.13 -9.65 -19.32
C THR A 74 29.31 -9.34 -20.80
N LYS A 75 29.71 -10.34 -21.59
CA LYS A 75 29.96 -10.17 -23.03
C LYS A 75 28.67 -9.82 -23.80
N GLU A 76 27.52 -10.28 -23.32
CA GLU A 76 26.20 -9.99 -23.88
C GLU A 76 25.83 -8.51 -23.65
N VAL A 77 25.94 -8.04 -22.41
CA VAL A 77 25.62 -6.65 -22.02
C VAL A 77 26.57 -5.67 -22.69
N PHE A 78 27.87 -5.97 -22.72
CA PHE A 78 28.83 -5.09 -23.36
C PHE A 78 28.63 -5.01 -24.87
N LEU A 79 28.29 -6.13 -25.54
CA LEU A 79 27.97 -6.11 -26.97
C LEU A 79 26.74 -5.23 -27.25
N PHE A 80 25.70 -5.31 -26.41
CA PHE A 80 24.54 -4.45 -26.52
C PHE A 80 24.93 -2.96 -26.42
N ILE A 81 25.69 -2.60 -25.37
CA ILE A 81 26.15 -1.22 -25.17
C ILE A 81 27.04 -0.74 -26.31
N LEU A 82 27.92 -1.60 -26.81
CA LEU A 82 28.80 -1.26 -27.92
C LEU A 82 28.00 -1.00 -29.20
N LYS A 83 27.00 -1.84 -29.51
CA LYS A 83 26.08 -1.59 -30.62
C LYS A 83 25.32 -0.29 -30.43
N TYR A 84 24.80 -0.02 -29.24
CA TYR A 84 24.15 1.26 -28.92
C TYR A 84 25.07 2.46 -29.15
N ILE A 85 26.34 2.39 -28.73
CA ILE A 85 27.31 3.47 -28.92
C ILE A 85 27.54 3.75 -30.42
N TYR A 86 27.64 2.71 -31.25
CA TYR A 86 27.89 2.87 -32.68
C TYR A 86 26.66 3.33 -33.47
N THR A 87 25.49 2.78 -33.12
CA THR A 87 24.29 2.88 -33.95
C THR A 87 23.27 3.88 -33.43
N GLY A 88 23.33 4.21 -32.14
CA GLY A 88 22.26 4.93 -31.45
C GLY A 88 21.00 4.09 -31.19
N VAL A 89 21.00 2.80 -31.53
CA VAL A 89 19.84 1.91 -31.40
C VAL A 89 19.97 1.02 -30.16
N ALA A 90 18.91 1.00 -29.34
CA ALA A 90 18.80 0.17 -28.14
C ALA A 90 17.48 -0.63 -28.14
N ASP A 91 17.48 -1.86 -28.66
CA ASP A 91 16.30 -2.74 -28.67
C ASP A 91 16.20 -3.55 -27.36
N LEU A 92 15.51 -2.98 -26.36
CA LEU A 92 15.30 -3.61 -25.05
C LEU A 92 14.14 -4.63 -25.03
N HIS A 93 13.23 -4.60 -26.00
CA HIS A 93 12.02 -5.45 -25.99
C HIS A 93 12.35 -6.94 -25.94
N LYS A 94 13.43 -7.34 -26.63
CA LYS A 94 13.91 -8.73 -26.71
C LYS A 94 14.75 -9.16 -25.51
N GLN A 95 15.13 -8.22 -24.64
CA GLN A 95 15.93 -8.52 -23.46
C GLN A 95 15.01 -8.91 -22.29
N ASP A 96 15.50 -9.82 -21.45
CA ASP A 96 14.88 -10.07 -20.15
C ASP A 96 15.22 -8.93 -19.16
N GLY A 97 14.48 -8.87 -18.04
CA GLY A 97 14.66 -7.81 -17.06
C GLY A 97 16.03 -7.83 -16.38
N GLU A 98 16.66 -8.99 -16.25
CA GLU A 98 17.99 -9.13 -15.63
C GLU A 98 19.08 -8.54 -16.54
N ILE A 99 19.01 -8.80 -17.84
CA ILE A 99 19.89 -8.17 -18.83
C ILE A 99 19.69 -6.66 -18.84
N ILE A 100 18.45 -6.16 -18.77
CA ILE A 100 18.19 -4.72 -18.75
C ILE A 100 18.75 -4.07 -17.46
N LEU A 101 18.60 -4.72 -16.31
CA LEU A 101 19.22 -4.28 -15.05
C LEU A 101 20.75 -4.24 -15.15
N ASN A 102 21.36 -5.24 -15.78
CA ASN A 102 22.81 -5.24 -16.02
C ASN A 102 23.24 -4.20 -17.06
N ILE A 103 22.39 -3.86 -18.03
CA ILE A 103 22.62 -2.73 -18.94
C ILE A 103 22.61 -1.42 -18.15
N LEU A 104 21.70 -1.23 -17.18
CA LEU A 104 21.67 -0.04 -16.32
C LEU A 104 22.98 0.13 -15.54
N THR A 105 23.44 -0.91 -14.84
CA THR A 105 24.67 -0.86 -14.04
C THR A 105 25.89 -0.56 -14.90
N ALA A 106 26.02 -1.23 -16.05
CA ALA A 106 27.10 -1.00 -16.99
C ALA A 106 27.03 0.39 -17.66
N SER A 107 25.82 0.91 -17.88
CA SER A 107 25.60 2.25 -18.45
C SER A 107 26.00 3.36 -17.47
N ASP A 108 25.75 3.17 -16.17
CA ASP A 108 26.26 4.06 -15.12
C ASP A 108 27.80 4.06 -15.10
N GLU A 109 28.43 2.88 -15.06
CA GLU A 109 29.89 2.74 -15.09
C GLU A 109 30.53 3.41 -16.34
N LEU A 110 29.81 3.44 -17.46
CA LEU A 110 30.25 4.00 -18.74
C LEU A 110 29.73 5.43 -18.99
N ASN A 111 29.06 6.06 -18.01
CA ASN A 111 28.43 7.38 -18.09
C ASN A 111 27.52 7.56 -19.33
N LEU A 112 26.59 6.64 -19.54
CA LEU A 112 25.62 6.63 -20.65
C LEU A 112 24.21 7.03 -20.18
N HIS A 113 24.05 8.29 -19.76
CA HIS A 113 22.82 8.78 -19.11
C HIS A 113 21.55 8.61 -19.96
N GLU A 114 21.61 8.81 -21.29
CA GLU A 114 20.48 8.59 -22.22
C GLU A 114 19.98 7.14 -22.15
N LEU A 115 20.90 6.17 -22.09
CA LEU A 115 20.57 4.76 -22.02
C LEU A 115 20.02 4.38 -20.62
N ILE A 116 20.52 5.02 -19.56
CA ILE A 116 20.00 4.83 -18.20
C ILE A 116 18.54 5.26 -18.11
N ALA A 117 18.20 6.46 -18.59
CA ALA A 117 16.81 6.95 -18.58
C ALA A 117 15.89 5.99 -19.34
N TYR A 118 16.26 5.62 -20.57
CA TYR A 118 15.47 4.71 -21.41
C TYR A 118 15.29 3.32 -20.80
N ALA A 119 16.35 2.75 -20.21
CA ALA A 119 16.26 1.41 -19.61
C ALA A 119 15.43 1.37 -18.31
N GLN A 120 15.43 2.45 -17.51
CA GLN A 120 14.54 2.57 -16.35
C GLN A 120 13.08 2.60 -16.78
N ASP A 121 12.73 3.48 -17.72
CA ASP A 121 11.37 3.62 -18.24
C ASP A 121 10.87 2.29 -18.81
N HIS A 122 11.72 1.59 -19.55
CA HIS A 122 11.38 0.29 -20.12
C HIS A 122 11.14 -0.78 -19.04
N LEU A 123 11.94 -0.83 -17.98
CA LEU A 123 11.70 -1.77 -16.87
C LEU A 123 10.37 -1.50 -16.17
N ILE A 124 10.07 -0.22 -15.93
CA ILE A 124 8.85 0.21 -15.23
C ILE A 124 7.60 -0.07 -16.08
N GLN A 125 7.63 0.27 -17.36
CA GLN A 125 6.45 0.25 -18.23
C GLN A 125 6.20 -1.12 -18.88
N GLU A 126 7.25 -1.80 -19.33
CA GLU A 126 7.13 -2.99 -20.17
C GLU A 126 7.51 -4.29 -19.44
N LYS A 127 8.19 -4.20 -18.29
CA LYS A 127 8.66 -5.36 -17.50
C LYS A 127 8.13 -5.35 -16.06
N SER A 128 6.97 -4.74 -15.81
CA SER A 128 6.35 -4.60 -14.48
C SER A 128 6.20 -5.93 -13.73
N ASP A 129 5.79 -7.00 -14.42
CA ASP A 129 5.61 -8.34 -13.81
C ASP A 129 6.93 -8.94 -13.33
N TRP A 130 8.02 -8.74 -14.09
CA TRP A 130 9.35 -9.17 -13.69
C TRP A 130 9.87 -8.29 -12.56
N LEU A 131 9.66 -6.98 -12.65
CA LEU A 131 10.08 -6.02 -11.63
C LEU A 131 9.44 -6.33 -10.28
N GLN A 132 8.13 -6.61 -10.25
CA GLN A 132 7.43 -6.98 -9.02
C GLN A 132 8.03 -8.21 -8.33
N LYS A 133 8.40 -9.24 -9.12
CA LYS A 133 8.99 -10.47 -8.60
C LYS A 133 10.42 -10.29 -8.09
N ASN A 134 11.13 -9.28 -8.56
CA ASN A 134 12.55 -9.06 -8.29
C ASN A 134 12.83 -7.70 -7.62
N VAL A 135 11.81 -7.06 -7.03
CA VAL A 135 11.88 -5.66 -6.55
C VAL A 135 13.02 -5.44 -5.53
N VAL A 136 13.25 -6.38 -4.62
CA VAL A 136 14.32 -6.31 -3.62
C VAL A 136 15.70 -6.39 -4.27
N GLN A 137 15.88 -7.33 -5.22
CA GLN A 137 17.12 -7.46 -5.97
C GLN A 137 17.41 -6.20 -6.77
N VAL A 138 16.40 -5.66 -7.46
CA VAL A 138 16.52 -4.44 -8.26
C VAL A 138 16.93 -3.28 -7.35
N LEU A 139 16.24 -3.05 -6.24
CA LEU A 139 16.57 -1.99 -5.29
C LEU A 139 18.00 -2.12 -4.77
N HIS A 140 18.42 -3.31 -4.37
CA HIS A 140 19.80 -3.56 -3.95
C HIS A 140 20.80 -3.17 -5.05
N THR A 141 20.57 -3.61 -6.29
CA THR A 141 21.46 -3.32 -7.42
C THR A 141 21.53 -1.82 -7.73
N VAL A 142 20.40 -1.11 -7.67
CA VAL A 142 20.35 0.31 -8.05
C VAL A 142 20.54 1.27 -6.89
N ALA A 143 20.61 0.81 -5.64
CA ALA A 143 20.68 1.67 -4.44
C ALA A 143 21.85 2.66 -4.46
N SER A 144 22.99 2.26 -5.02
CA SER A 144 24.18 3.11 -5.16
C SER A 144 24.21 3.94 -6.44
N LEU A 145 23.27 3.73 -7.36
CA LEU A 145 23.24 4.38 -8.68
C LEU A 145 22.37 5.64 -8.61
N GLU A 146 22.99 6.80 -8.38
CA GLU A 146 22.26 8.09 -8.26
C GLU A 146 21.43 8.44 -9.50
N ALA A 147 21.82 7.94 -10.68
CA ALA A 147 21.08 8.14 -11.92
C ALA A 147 19.80 7.29 -12.01
N CYS A 148 19.62 6.30 -11.13
CA CYS A 148 18.50 5.37 -11.14
C CYS A 148 17.35 5.74 -10.17
N LYS A 149 17.18 7.03 -9.85
CA LYS A 149 16.21 7.49 -8.85
C LYS A 149 14.76 7.14 -9.22
N ASP A 150 14.38 7.26 -10.49
CA ASP A 150 13.01 6.99 -10.92
C ASP A 150 12.64 5.51 -10.69
N LEU A 151 13.57 4.60 -11.00
CA LEU A 151 13.39 3.17 -10.71
C LEU A 151 13.42 2.86 -9.20
N GLN A 152 14.31 3.51 -8.43
CA GLN A 152 14.32 3.37 -6.97
C GLN A 152 12.99 3.80 -6.35
N ASP A 153 12.51 4.99 -6.70
CA ASP A 153 11.26 5.55 -6.18
C ASP A 153 10.04 4.72 -6.58
N PHE A 154 10.02 4.20 -7.81
CA PHE A 154 8.97 3.29 -8.27
C PHE A 154 8.95 2.00 -7.45
N CYS A 155 10.10 1.33 -7.31
CA CYS A 155 10.22 0.10 -6.53
C CYS A 155 9.87 0.30 -5.05
N LEU A 156 10.36 1.36 -4.42
CA LEU A 156 9.99 1.71 -3.04
C LEU A 156 8.50 1.98 -2.92
N GLY A 157 7.91 2.68 -3.88
CA GLY A 157 6.46 2.93 -3.93
C GLY A 157 5.64 1.64 -4.00
N MET A 158 6.08 0.64 -4.76
CA MET A 158 5.43 -0.68 -4.81
C MET A 158 5.44 -1.37 -3.45
N ILE A 159 6.57 -1.34 -2.74
CA ILE A 159 6.68 -1.94 -1.39
C ILE A 159 5.80 -1.17 -0.40
N CYS A 160 5.84 0.16 -0.43
CA CYS A 160 5.12 1.01 0.52
C CYS A 160 3.60 0.82 0.46
N GLN A 161 3.06 0.43 -0.69
CA GLN A 161 1.64 0.13 -0.89
C GLN A 161 1.15 -1.11 -0.14
N ASP A 162 2.00 -2.13 0.00
CA ASP A 162 1.72 -3.34 0.77
C ASP A 162 3.04 -3.84 1.39
N PRO A 163 3.46 -3.26 2.52
CA PRO A 163 4.79 -3.54 3.07
C PRO A 163 4.87 -4.89 3.80
N TYR A 164 3.74 -5.48 4.16
CA TYR A 164 3.67 -6.66 5.03
C TYR A 164 4.36 -7.88 4.41
N TRP A 165 4.22 -8.11 3.10
CA TRP A 165 4.87 -9.26 2.45
C TRP A 165 6.40 -9.23 2.56
N LEU A 166 7.02 -8.04 2.63
CA LEU A 166 8.46 -7.89 2.77
C LEU A 166 8.86 -7.88 4.25
N LEU A 167 8.26 -6.99 5.04
CA LEU A 167 8.64 -6.75 6.43
C LEU A 167 8.28 -7.92 7.36
N GLU A 168 7.27 -8.72 7.02
CA GLU A 168 6.91 -9.93 7.78
C GLU A 168 7.52 -11.21 7.20
N SER A 169 8.33 -11.12 6.14
CA SER A 169 8.98 -12.28 5.55
C SER A 169 10.16 -12.79 6.38
N ASP A 170 10.43 -14.09 6.29
CA ASP A 170 11.60 -14.72 6.92
C ASP A 170 12.93 -14.12 6.43
N ASN A 171 12.94 -13.56 5.22
CA ASN A 171 14.13 -12.96 4.61
C ASN A 171 14.33 -11.50 5.00
N PHE A 172 13.42 -10.89 5.75
CA PHE A 172 13.51 -9.47 6.14
C PHE A 172 14.82 -9.17 6.89
N CYS A 173 15.23 -10.05 7.79
CA CYS A 173 16.47 -9.90 8.55
C CYS A 173 17.75 -9.97 7.68
N ALA A 174 17.66 -10.45 6.44
CA ALA A 174 18.77 -10.43 5.48
C ALA A 174 18.75 -9.20 4.55
N LEU A 175 17.78 -8.30 4.72
CA LEU A 175 17.67 -7.09 3.91
C LEU A 175 18.86 -6.18 4.17
N GLU A 176 19.46 -5.66 3.10
CA GLU A 176 20.58 -4.73 3.25
C GLU A 176 20.12 -3.35 3.74
N GLU A 177 21.00 -2.67 4.48
CA GLU A 177 20.79 -1.30 4.94
C GLU A 177 20.49 -0.33 3.78
N SER A 178 21.10 -0.58 2.61
CA SER A 178 20.93 0.16 1.37
C SER A 178 19.48 0.18 0.87
N VAL A 179 18.66 -0.80 1.26
CA VAL A 179 17.23 -0.90 0.94
C VAL A 179 16.36 -0.48 2.13
N LEU A 180 16.73 -0.91 3.34
CA LEU A 180 15.96 -0.63 4.56
C LEU A 180 15.88 0.87 4.86
N VAL A 181 17.00 1.59 4.78
CA VAL A 181 17.07 3.03 5.11
C VAL A 181 16.18 3.86 4.17
N PRO A 182 16.26 3.73 2.83
CA PRO A 182 15.33 4.41 1.93
C PRO A 182 13.86 4.06 2.18
N LEU A 183 13.56 2.79 2.49
CA LEU A 183 12.20 2.35 2.80
C LEU A 183 11.65 3.06 4.04
N LEU A 184 12.44 3.15 5.12
CA LEU A 184 12.04 3.87 6.33
C LEU A 184 11.91 5.40 6.12
N LYS A 185 12.59 5.99 5.14
CA LYS A 185 12.41 7.42 4.83
C LYS A 185 11.03 7.73 4.25
N ARG A 186 10.35 6.75 3.63
CA ARG A 186 9.06 6.96 2.95
C ARG A 186 7.95 7.34 3.93
N ASP A 187 7.24 8.42 3.60
CA ASP A 187 6.04 8.88 4.30
C ASP A 187 4.79 8.10 3.90
N ASP A 188 4.84 7.32 2.82
CA ASP A 188 3.72 6.51 2.34
C ASP A 188 3.92 5.02 2.61
N LEU A 189 4.85 4.64 3.50
CA LEU A 189 5.02 3.26 3.96
C LEU A 189 3.83 2.87 4.87
N LEU A 190 2.87 2.14 4.31
CA LEU A 190 1.56 1.88 4.91
C LEU A 190 1.58 0.77 5.98
N MET A 191 2.24 1.04 7.11
CA MET A 191 2.31 0.15 8.28
C MET A 191 2.30 0.96 9.58
N GLU A 192 1.73 0.37 10.64
CA GLU A 192 1.76 0.93 11.99
C GLU A 192 3.20 1.15 12.48
N GLU A 193 3.46 2.32 13.07
CA GLU A 193 4.82 2.69 13.46
C GLU A 193 5.44 1.72 14.47
N ILE A 194 4.61 1.17 15.36
CA ILE A 194 5.06 0.18 16.33
C ILE A 194 5.48 -1.14 15.68
N GLU A 195 4.82 -1.55 14.59
CA GLU A 195 5.20 -2.77 13.86
C GLU A 195 6.52 -2.54 13.12
N ILE A 196 6.70 -1.36 12.54
CA ILE A 196 7.98 -0.96 11.91
C ILE A 196 9.12 -0.99 12.95
N TRP A 197 8.88 -0.48 14.16
CA TRP A 197 9.85 -0.55 15.26
C TRP A 197 10.20 -1.99 15.64
N ASN A 198 9.20 -2.85 15.83
CA ASN A 198 9.43 -4.26 16.20
C ASN A 198 10.30 -4.96 15.14
N ARG A 199 9.96 -4.78 13.86
CA ARG A 199 10.74 -5.34 12.76
C ARG A 199 12.16 -4.77 12.72
N LEU A 200 12.33 -3.45 12.89
CA LEU A 200 13.66 -2.84 12.93
C LEU A 200 14.55 -3.44 14.03
N ILE A 201 13.99 -3.71 15.21
CA ILE A 201 14.71 -4.35 16.31
C ILE A 201 15.09 -5.80 15.94
N GLU A 202 14.17 -6.58 15.38
CA GLU A 202 14.46 -7.94 14.90
C GLU A 202 15.59 -7.94 13.86
N TRP A 203 15.54 -7.02 12.89
CA TRP A 203 16.57 -6.84 11.88
C TRP A 203 17.92 -6.47 12.49
N GLY A 204 17.94 -5.50 13.41
CA GLY A 204 19.17 -5.03 14.06
C GLY A 204 19.85 -6.11 14.90
N ILE A 205 19.06 -6.91 15.63
CA ILE A 205 19.54 -8.08 16.39
C ILE A 205 20.13 -9.12 15.44
N ALA A 206 19.46 -9.40 14.31
CA ALA A 206 19.93 -10.38 13.34
C ALA A 206 21.27 -10.01 12.69
N GLN A 207 21.62 -8.71 12.63
CA GLN A 207 22.93 -8.26 12.13
C GLN A 207 24.07 -8.54 13.13
N ILE A 208 23.78 -8.98 14.35
CA ILE A 208 24.74 -9.15 15.44
C ILE A 208 24.74 -10.62 15.89
N PRO A 209 25.55 -11.50 15.27
CA PRO A 209 25.50 -12.94 15.54
C PRO A 209 25.78 -13.36 17.00
N SER A 210 26.37 -12.49 17.80
CA SER A 210 26.80 -12.77 19.18
C SER A 210 25.80 -12.37 20.27
N ILE A 211 24.69 -11.71 19.91
CA ILE A 211 23.75 -11.15 20.89
C ILE A 211 22.64 -12.18 21.22
N ASP A 212 22.28 -12.26 22.51
CA ASP A 212 21.18 -13.13 22.96
C ASP A 212 19.84 -12.54 22.48
N GLY A 213 18.87 -13.38 22.10
CA GLY A 213 17.53 -12.89 21.75
C GLY A 213 16.73 -12.35 22.95
N ASN A 214 17.14 -12.70 24.18
CA ASN A 214 16.51 -12.23 25.41
C ASN A 214 17.23 -11.00 25.97
N ILE A 215 16.55 -9.85 25.88
CA ILE A 215 17.00 -8.54 26.34
C ILE A 215 17.44 -8.54 27.82
N SER A 216 16.85 -9.39 28.67
CA SER A 216 17.21 -9.44 30.10
C SER A 216 18.66 -9.84 30.36
N ASN A 217 19.30 -10.49 29.39
CA ASN A 217 20.69 -10.97 29.48
C ASN A 217 21.70 -9.97 28.91
N TRP A 218 21.24 -8.85 28.35
CA TRP A 218 22.09 -7.93 27.60
C TRP A 218 23.01 -7.13 28.50
N THR A 219 24.24 -6.97 28.04
CA THR A 219 25.25 -6.09 28.63
C THR A 219 25.18 -4.70 28.00
N GLN A 220 25.86 -3.73 28.63
CA GLN A 220 26.00 -2.39 28.06
C GLN A 220 26.65 -2.41 26.67
N SER A 221 27.61 -3.32 26.45
CA SER A 221 28.27 -3.49 25.15
C SER A 221 27.30 -3.96 24.07
N ASP A 222 26.35 -4.82 24.42
CA ASP A 222 25.35 -5.34 23.48
C ASP A 222 24.44 -4.21 22.96
N PHE A 223 23.99 -3.33 23.86
CA PHE A 223 23.25 -2.12 23.49
C PHE A 223 24.07 -1.15 22.63
N GLU A 224 25.38 -1.02 22.87
CA GLU A 224 26.26 -0.15 22.08
C GLU A 224 26.46 -0.65 20.64
N VAL A 225 26.58 -1.96 20.45
CA VAL A 225 26.65 -2.56 19.12
C VAL A 225 25.33 -2.41 18.37
N LEU A 226 24.20 -2.68 19.04
CA LEU A 226 22.87 -2.48 18.43
C LEU A 226 22.64 -1.00 18.08
N LYS A 227 23.02 -0.08 18.98
CA LYS A 227 22.92 1.35 18.73
C LYS A 227 23.70 1.79 17.49
N SER A 228 24.92 1.28 17.33
CA SER A 228 25.76 1.60 16.17
C SER A 228 25.16 1.03 14.88
N THR A 229 24.60 -0.18 14.94
CA THR A 229 23.93 -0.85 13.82
C THR A 229 22.66 -0.11 13.37
N LEU A 230 21.86 0.37 14.33
CA LEU A 230 20.59 1.03 14.05
C LEU A 230 20.70 2.55 13.87
N GLU A 231 21.88 3.14 14.03
CA GLU A 231 22.10 4.59 13.95
C GLU A 231 21.44 5.24 12.72
N PRO A 232 21.55 4.69 11.49
CA PRO A 232 20.94 5.30 10.30
C PRO A 232 19.40 5.25 10.32
N CYS A 233 18.82 4.31 11.07
CA CYS A 233 17.39 4.02 11.10
C CYS A 233 16.66 4.72 12.26
N ILE A 234 17.32 4.90 13.41
CA ILE A 234 16.71 5.50 14.62
C ILE A 234 16.04 6.85 14.34
N PRO A 235 16.63 7.80 13.58
CA PRO A 235 16.00 9.09 13.28
C PRO A 235 14.79 9.00 12.33
N LEU A 236 14.59 7.85 11.66
CA LEU A 236 13.54 7.64 10.67
C LEU A 236 12.26 7.08 11.29
N ILE A 237 12.30 6.71 12.58
CA ILE A 237 11.16 6.23 13.34
C ILE A 237 10.33 7.41 13.87
N ARG A 238 9.02 7.31 13.71
CA ARG A 238 8.02 8.32 14.08
C ARG A 238 7.54 8.10 15.51
N TYR A 239 8.44 8.19 16.50
CA TYR A 239 8.16 7.86 17.90
C TYR A 239 6.91 8.54 18.50
N PHE A 240 6.61 9.78 18.08
CA PHE A 240 5.45 10.54 18.56
C PHE A 240 4.10 10.02 18.03
N HIS A 241 4.14 9.08 17.09
CA HIS A 241 2.98 8.39 16.51
C HIS A 241 2.88 6.93 16.99
N ILE A 242 3.67 6.55 18.00
CA ILE A 242 3.52 5.28 18.74
C ILE A 242 2.57 5.55 19.92
N ASP A 243 1.72 4.58 20.31
CA ASP A 243 0.90 4.74 21.51
C ASP A 243 1.76 4.67 22.79
N SER A 244 1.35 5.39 23.84
CA SER A 244 2.09 5.43 25.10
C SER A 244 2.28 4.06 25.77
N ALA A 245 1.32 3.13 25.64
CA ALA A 245 1.43 1.77 26.16
C ALA A 245 2.46 0.97 25.35
N ASP A 246 2.35 1.02 24.02
CA ASP A 246 3.31 0.37 23.12
C ASP A 246 4.73 0.92 23.30
N TYR A 247 4.89 2.24 23.49
CA TYR A 247 6.18 2.82 23.82
C TYR A 247 6.75 2.23 25.11
N TYR A 248 5.94 2.13 26.16
CA TYR A 248 6.36 1.60 27.46
C TYR A 248 6.76 0.12 27.38
N ASP A 249 5.99 -0.69 26.66
CA ASP A 249 6.19 -2.14 26.61
C ASP A 249 7.25 -2.58 25.60
N LYS A 250 7.40 -1.86 24.47
CA LYS A 250 8.20 -2.34 23.32
C LYS A 250 9.36 -1.43 22.93
N VAL A 251 9.26 -0.11 23.14
CA VAL A 251 10.33 0.84 22.78
C VAL A 251 11.27 1.08 23.96
N ARG A 252 10.71 1.34 25.14
CA ARG A 252 11.44 1.62 26.38
C ARG A 252 12.47 0.55 26.77
N PRO A 253 12.24 -0.77 26.58
CA PRO A 253 13.28 -1.77 26.85
C PRO A 253 14.60 -1.54 26.11
N PHE A 254 14.57 -0.81 25.00
CA PHE A 254 15.73 -0.45 24.19
C PHE A 254 16.14 1.02 24.32
N GLU A 255 15.69 1.74 25.35
CA GLU A 255 15.93 3.19 25.47
C GLU A 255 17.41 3.59 25.39
N HIS A 256 18.34 2.71 25.76
CA HIS A 256 19.78 2.93 25.68
C HIS A 256 20.30 3.17 24.25
N ILE A 257 19.63 2.66 23.22
CA ILE A 257 20.02 2.91 21.82
C ILE A 257 19.57 4.28 21.32
N LEU A 258 18.58 4.89 21.99
CA LEU A 258 18.04 6.19 21.60
C LEU A 258 18.94 7.34 22.09
N PRO A 259 19.06 8.44 21.31
CA PRO A 259 19.69 9.66 21.80
C PRO A 259 19.01 10.18 23.06
N SER A 260 19.79 10.59 24.07
CA SER A 260 19.26 11.04 25.37
C SER A 260 18.23 12.17 25.24
N LYS A 261 18.44 13.08 24.29
CA LYS A 261 17.53 14.19 24.05
C LYS A 261 16.19 13.75 23.44
N LEU A 262 16.23 12.80 22.51
CA LEU A 262 15.03 12.21 21.93
C LEU A 262 14.19 11.50 23.00
N ARG A 263 14.82 10.76 23.91
CA ARG A 263 14.11 10.12 25.03
C ARG A 263 13.34 11.13 25.89
N GLU A 264 13.99 12.22 26.27
CA GLU A 264 13.38 13.25 27.11
C GLU A 264 12.20 13.91 26.40
N ASP A 265 12.35 14.23 25.11
CA ASP A 265 11.29 14.82 24.31
C ASP A 265 10.08 13.88 24.15
N ILE A 266 10.30 12.57 23.98
CA ILE A 266 9.23 11.55 23.93
C ILE A 266 8.51 11.45 25.29
N LEU A 267 9.26 11.40 26.40
CA LEU A 267 8.68 11.38 27.74
C LEU A 267 7.86 12.65 28.01
N GLN A 268 8.38 13.81 27.63
CA GLN A 268 7.67 15.08 27.73
C GLN A 268 6.36 15.05 26.95
N TYR A 269 6.36 14.50 25.73
CA TYR A 269 5.18 14.38 24.89
C TYR A 269 4.07 13.57 25.56
N TYR A 270 4.39 12.38 26.08
CA TYR A 270 3.39 11.52 26.72
C TYR A 270 2.91 12.03 28.08
N LEU A 271 3.79 12.67 28.86
CA LEU A 271 3.48 13.11 30.22
C LEU A 271 2.77 14.47 30.30
N LYS A 272 3.01 15.38 29.34
CA LYS A 272 2.46 16.76 29.37
C LYS A 272 1.23 16.99 28.51
N LYS A 273 0.65 15.96 27.88
CA LYS A 273 -0.59 15.93 27.06
C LYS A 273 -1.26 17.31 26.85
N GLY A 274 -0.78 18.09 25.89
CA GLY A 274 -1.35 19.39 25.49
C GLY A 274 -0.61 20.65 25.96
N ASN A 275 0.33 20.54 26.90
CA ASN A 275 1.22 21.64 27.31
C ASN A 275 2.67 21.34 26.90
N ILE A 276 2.83 21.00 25.63
CA ILE A 276 4.12 20.63 25.04
C ILE A 276 4.89 21.94 24.81
N GLY A 277 5.95 22.19 25.58
CA GLY A 277 6.91 23.24 25.26
C GLY A 277 7.62 22.96 23.94
N GLN A 278 8.60 23.78 23.56
CA GLN A 278 9.40 23.48 22.36
C GLN A 278 10.13 22.14 22.53
N LEU A 279 9.89 21.20 21.60
CA LEU A 279 10.66 19.97 21.47
C LEU A 279 11.85 20.27 20.54
N ASP A 280 13.02 19.74 20.86
CA ASP A 280 14.21 19.93 20.02
C ASP A 280 14.32 18.83 18.95
N SER A 281 13.68 17.69 19.18
CA SER A 281 13.61 16.57 18.24
C SER A 281 12.69 16.89 17.05
N VAL A 282 13.11 16.48 15.86
CA VAL A 282 12.30 16.60 14.64
C VAL A 282 11.11 15.64 14.72
N ILE A 283 9.89 16.18 14.63
CA ILE A 283 8.68 15.38 14.55
C ILE A 283 8.39 15.08 13.09
N LEU A 284 8.61 13.82 12.70
CA LEU A 284 8.26 13.34 11.37
C LEU A 284 6.73 13.24 11.20
N PRO A 285 6.19 13.50 10.01
CA PRO A 285 4.76 13.34 9.73
C PRO A 285 4.36 11.86 9.87
N PRO A 286 3.11 11.54 10.26
CA PRO A 286 2.69 10.15 10.36
C PRO A 286 2.70 9.47 8.98
N ARG A 287 3.19 8.21 8.88
CA ARG A 287 3.17 7.44 7.62
C ARG A 287 1.75 7.07 7.16
N MET A 288 0.82 7.06 8.11
CA MET A 288 -0.56 6.71 7.86
C MET A 288 -1.46 7.84 8.37
N PRO A 289 -2.47 8.27 7.59
CA PRO A 289 -3.59 8.98 8.17
C PRO A 289 -4.27 8.00 9.14
N GLY A 290 -4.11 8.24 10.44
CA GLY A 290 -4.58 7.34 11.49
C GLY A 290 -6.06 7.04 11.31
N ILE A 291 -6.39 5.75 11.28
CA ILE A 291 -7.77 5.29 11.39
C ILE A 291 -8.05 5.19 12.89
N GLU A 292 -9.11 5.85 13.35
CA GLU A 292 -9.53 5.77 14.74
C GLU A 292 -10.23 4.43 14.98
N SER A 293 -9.47 3.35 15.16
CA SER A 293 -9.99 1.99 15.36
C SER A 293 -9.21 1.24 16.43
N ASN A 294 -9.94 0.51 17.28
CA ASN A 294 -9.36 -0.42 18.26
C ASN A 294 -9.25 -1.85 17.71
N ILE A 295 -9.96 -2.16 16.62
CA ILE A 295 -10.01 -3.51 16.03
C ILE A 295 -9.19 -3.57 14.74
N LEU A 296 -9.36 -2.61 13.84
CA LEU A 296 -8.80 -2.63 12.50
C LEU A 296 -7.44 -1.95 12.42
N LYS A 297 -6.50 -2.67 11.80
CA LYS A 297 -5.22 -2.16 11.30
C LYS A 297 -5.38 -1.65 9.87
N PHE A 298 -4.39 -0.89 9.39
CA PHE A 298 -4.47 -0.32 8.05
C PHE A 298 -4.62 -1.39 6.96
N ARG A 299 -3.87 -2.50 7.05
CA ARG A 299 -4.01 -3.63 6.12
C ARG A 299 -5.41 -4.22 6.04
N HIS A 300 -6.15 -4.22 7.15
CA HIS A 300 -7.53 -4.71 7.16
C HIS A 300 -8.41 -3.81 6.32
N ILE A 301 -8.21 -2.50 6.44
CA ILE A 301 -8.96 -1.48 5.70
C ILE A 301 -8.61 -1.52 4.21
N ALA A 302 -7.33 -1.70 3.88
CA ALA A 302 -6.88 -1.87 2.49
C ALA A 302 -7.52 -3.12 1.86
N LEU A 303 -7.58 -4.24 2.58
CA LEU A 303 -8.23 -5.47 2.13
C LEU A 303 -9.74 -5.27 1.95
N ILE A 304 -10.41 -4.66 2.92
CA ILE A 304 -11.86 -4.39 2.82
C ILE A 304 -12.15 -3.42 1.66
N ALA A 305 -11.32 -2.41 1.42
CA ALA A 305 -11.46 -1.52 0.27
C ALA A 305 -11.36 -2.28 -1.06
N LYS A 306 -10.42 -3.24 -1.19
CA LYS A 306 -10.35 -4.13 -2.36
C LYS A 306 -11.63 -4.94 -2.54
N TRP A 307 -12.23 -5.43 -1.45
CA TRP A 307 -13.51 -6.13 -1.49
C TRP A 307 -14.68 -5.23 -1.85
N ILE A 308 -14.70 -3.95 -1.46
CA ILE A 308 -15.71 -3.00 -1.95
C ILE A 308 -15.59 -2.82 -3.47
N ASP A 309 -14.35 -2.69 -3.98
CA ASP A 309 -14.08 -2.49 -5.41
C ASP A 309 -14.19 -3.76 -6.28
N ARG A 310 -14.47 -4.94 -5.66
CA ARG A 310 -14.45 -6.26 -6.31
C ARG A 310 -13.09 -6.58 -7.00
N LYS A 311 -11.99 -6.04 -6.48
CA LYS A 311 -10.61 -6.30 -6.96
C LYS A 311 -10.01 -7.52 -6.23
N GLU A 312 -10.59 -8.70 -6.48
CA GLU A 312 -10.26 -9.96 -5.78
C GLU A 312 -9.04 -10.71 -6.38
N GLY A 313 -8.34 -10.14 -7.38
CA GLY A 313 -7.19 -10.76 -8.06
C GLY A 313 -5.82 -10.13 -7.72
N ASN A 314 -4.74 -10.78 -8.18
CA ASN A 314 -3.32 -10.36 -8.03
C ASN A 314 -2.95 -9.04 -8.75
N GLN A 315 -3.88 -8.10 -8.92
CA GLN A 315 -3.54 -6.77 -9.40
C GLN A 315 -2.73 -6.06 -8.31
N SER A 316 -1.43 -6.06 -8.52
CA SER A 316 -0.40 -5.40 -7.75
C SER A 316 -0.46 -3.91 -7.99
N GLY A 317 -1.36 -3.28 -7.24
CA GLY A 317 -1.47 -1.83 -7.17
C GLY A 317 -2.51 -1.52 -6.10
N VAL A 318 -2.06 -1.28 -4.88
CA VAL A 318 -2.95 -0.66 -3.88
C VAL A 318 -2.94 0.82 -4.21
N GLU A 319 -3.83 1.23 -5.11
CA GLU A 319 -4.21 2.65 -5.22
C GLU A 319 -4.55 3.13 -3.81
N LYS A 320 -4.03 4.30 -3.40
CA LYS A 320 -4.44 4.97 -2.16
C LYS A 320 -5.95 4.82 -2.04
N SER A 321 -6.41 4.15 -0.97
CA SER A 321 -7.82 3.76 -0.83
C SER A 321 -8.73 4.93 -1.23
N LYS A 322 -9.60 4.68 -2.21
CA LYS A 322 -10.60 5.64 -2.69
C LYS A 322 -11.54 6.08 -1.57
N TYR A 323 -11.58 5.32 -0.48
CA TYR A 323 -12.51 5.48 0.61
C TYR A 323 -11.86 6.12 1.84
N ASN A 324 -12.63 6.97 2.51
CA ASN A 324 -12.43 7.35 3.90
C ASN A 324 -13.36 6.54 4.79
N PHE A 325 -12.81 5.99 5.87
CA PHE A 325 -13.55 5.22 6.86
C PHE A 325 -13.70 6.09 8.11
N ILE A 326 -14.89 6.63 8.32
CA ILE A 326 -15.17 7.55 9.42
C ILE A 326 -15.84 6.76 10.55
N LEU A 327 -15.20 6.67 11.72
CA LEU A 327 -15.77 5.98 12.87
C LEU A 327 -17.07 6.68 13.31
N LEU A 328 -18.19 5.97 13.26
CA LEU A 328 -19.49 6.42 13.74
C LEU A 328 -19.74 5.99 15.18
N LEU A 329 -19.38 4.74 15.50
CA LEU A 329 -19.70 4.10 16.76
C LEU A 329 -18.54 3.19 17.19
N ARG A 330 -18.19 3.22 18.48
CA ARG A 330 -17.37 2.22 19.16
C ARG A 330 -18.10 1.70 20.39
N GLY A 331 -18.26 0.39 20.52
CA GLY A 331 -19.06 -0.23 21.58
C GLY A 331 -18.62 0.15 23.00
N THR A 332 -17.31 0.12 23.28
CA THR A 332 -16.79 0.55 24.60
C THR A 332 -16.96 2.04 24.90
N ARG A 333 -17.12 2.88 23.87
CA ARG A 333 -17.33 4.33 24.00
C ARG A 333 -18.81 4.71 24.09
N ASP A 334 -19.62 4.12 23.21
CA ASP A 334 -20.99 4.57 22.92
C ASP A 334 -22.06 3.58 23.41
N GLY A 335 -21.70 2.31 23.59
CA GLY A 335 -22.60 1.26 24.06
C GLY A 335 -22.89 0.14 23.03
N PHE A 336 -23.40 -0.98 23.53
CA PHE A 336 -23.63 -2.22 22.78
C PHE A 336 -25.11 -2.49 22.45
N THR A 337 -25.97 -1.48 22.49
CA THR A 337 -27.42 -1.68 22.29
C THR A 337 -27.85 -1.30 20.89
N ALA A 338 -28.90 -1.96 20.38
CA ALA A 338 -29.56 -1.58 19.12
C ALA A 338 -29.99 -0.09 19.10
N GLN A 339 -30.39 0.45 20.25
CA GLN A 339 -30.77 1.85 20.40
C GLN A 339 -29.61 2.80 20.06
N GLU A 340 -28.42 2.57 20.62
CA GLU A 340 -27.26 3.42 20.37
C GLU A 340 -26.74 3.26 18.93
N PHE A 341 -26.79 2.04 18.40
CA PHE A 341 -26.51 1.77 16.98
C PHE A 341 -27.40 2.61 16.06
N HIS A 342 -28.72 2.54 16.20
CA HIS A 342 -29.64 3.31 15.34
C HIS A 342 -29.48 4.82 15.49
N LYS A 343 -29.22 5.30 16.71
CA LYS A 343 -29.00 6.72 17.00
C LYS A 343 -27.78 7.28 16.25
N LEU A 344 -26.72 6.49 16.09
CA LEU A 344 -25.46 6.95 15.50
C LEU A 344 -25.29 6.56 14.03
N CYS A 345 -25.84 5.43 13.60
CA CYS A 345 -25.56 4.81 12.30
C CYS A 345 -26.68 4.95 11.25
N ASP A 346 -27.92 5.27 11.66
CA ASP A 346 -29.02 5.45 10.70
C ASP A 346 -28.78 6.63 9.75
N ASN A 347 -29.13 6.44 8.49
CA ASN A 347 -29.04 7.42 7.40
C ASN A 347 -27.62 7.97 7.15
N LYS A 348 -26.58 7.20 7.50
CA LYS A 348 -25.18 7.56 7.22
C LYS A 348 -24.70 7.09 5.83
N GLY A 349 -25.54 6.41 5.05
CA GLY A 349 -25.13 5.84 3.77
C GLY A 349 -24.30 4.56 3.96
N PRO A 350 -23.38 4.22 3.03
CA PRO A 350 -22.61 2.99 3.10
C PRO A 350 -21.83 2.87 4.42
N THR A 351 -21.88 1.69 5.05
CA THR A 351 -21.19 1.44 6.33
C THR A 351 -20.56 0.06 6.39
N ILE A 352 -19.48 -0.06 7.15
CA ILE A 352 -18.89 -1.32 7.57
C ILE A 352 -19.09 -1.50 9.06
N VAL A 353 -19.54 -2.69 9.43
CA VAL A 353 -19.63 -3.15 10.81
C VAL A 353 -18.48 -4.12 11.06
N VAL A 354 -17.73 -3.91 12.13
CA VAL A 354 -16.59 -4.74 12.55
C VAL A 354 -16.86 -5.21 13.97
N ILE A 355 -16.67 -6.49 14.24
CA ILE A 355 -17.01 -7.13 15.50
C ILE A 355 -15.81 -7.96 15.95
N LYS A 356 -15.36 -7.77 17.18
CA LYS A 356 -14.45 -8.68 17.87
C LYS A 356 -15.27 -9.63 18.75
N VAL A 357 -15.27 -10.91 18.40
CA VAL A 357 -16.01 -11.96 19.08
C VAL A 357 -15.36 -12.26 20.43
N LYS A 358 -16.14 -12.25 21.52
CA LYS A 358 -15.62 -12.40 22.88
C LYS A 358 -15.11 -13.80 23.18
N GLU A 359 -15.77 -14.82 22.65
CA GLU A 359 -15.46 -16.21 22.94
C GLU A 359 -14.27 -16.74 22.12
N SER A 360 -14.16 -16.35 20.84
CA SER A 360 -13.08 -16.81 19.94
C SER A 360 -11.96 -15.80 19.73
N GLY A 361 -12.20 -14.52 19.99
CA GLY A 361 -11.28 -13.43 19.63
C GLY A 361 -11.28 -13.09 18.14
N GLU A 362 -12.09 -13.79 17.32
CA GLU A 362 -12.17 -13.56 15.88
C GLU A 362 -12.72 -12.18 15.54
N ILE A 363 -12.21 -11.59 14.46
CA ILE A 363 -12.69 -10.33 13.90
C ILE A 363 -13.56 -10.66 12.68
N ILE A 364 -14.86 -10.37 12.80
CA ILE A 364 -15.85 -10.59 11.73
C ILE A 364 -16.58 -9.29 11.41
N GLY A 365 -17.33 -9.26 10.32
CA GLY A 365 -18.07 -8.05 9.98
C GLY A 365 -18.88 -8.13 8.71
N GLY A 366 -19.46 -6.99 8.34
CA GLY A 366 -20.29 -6.87 7.15
C GLY A 366 -20.31 -5.47 6.57
N TYR A 367 -20.37 -5.40 5.24
CA TYR A 367 -20.55 -4.17 4.48
C TYR A 367 -22.00 -4.02 4.03
N ASN A 368 -22.60 -2.91 4.44
CA ASN A 368 -23.91 -2.47 3.98
C ASN A 368 -23.71 -1.28 3.00
N PRO A 369 -23.87 -1.47 1.68
CA PRO A 369 -23.71 -0.40 0.69
C PRO A 369 -24.86 0.61 0.67
N LEU A 370 -25.99 0.33 1.32
CA LEU A 370 -27.20 1.14 1.25
C LEU A 370 -27.36 2.08 2.46
N GLY A 371 -26.76 1.69 3.59
CA GLY A 371 -26.97 2.32 4.89
C GLY A 371 -28.18 1.80 5.65
N TRP A 372 -28.31 2.26 6.90
CA TRP A 372 -29.34 1.83 7.84
C TRP A 372 -30.52 2.79 7.83
N ARG A 373 -31.75 2.27 7.92
CA ARG A 373 -32.97 3.08 7.83
C ARG A 373 -33.54 3.37 9.20
N ARG A 374 -33.89 4.63 9.43
CA ARG A 374 -34.65 5.05 10.60
C ARG A 374 -36.11 4.61 10.45
N PHE A 375 -36.62 3.91 11.45
CA PHE A 375 -38.04 3.57 11.53
C PHE A 375 -38.82 4.74 12.13
N SER A 376 -39.75 5.32 11.35
CA SER A 376 -40.76 6.22 11.89
C SER A 376 -41.94 5.39 12.39
N THR A 377 -42.29 5.53 13.67
CA THR A 377 -43.45 4.88 14.33
C THR A 377 -44.82 5.38 13.84
N HIS A 378 -44.91 6.01 12.67
CA HIS A 378 -46.13 6.59 12.10
C HIS A 378 -46.40 6.16 10.65
N ALA A 379 -46.05 4.93 10.28
CA ALA A 379 -46.60 4.33 9.06
C ALA A 379 -47.92 3.61 9.41
N THR A 380 -49.02 4.29 9.11
CA THR A 380 -50.41 3.84 9.18
C THR A 380 -50.61 2.46 8.56
N GLU A 381 -51.54 1.71 9.16
CA GLU A 381 -52.23 0.56 8.57
C GLU A 381 -52.47 0.75 7.06
N GLY A 382 -51.72 0.04 6.22
CA GLY A 382 -51.94 0.06 4.78
C GLY A 382 -50.72 -0.31 3.95
N GLY A 383 -50.66 -1.58 3.54
CA GLY A 383 -49.93 -1.97 2.31
C GLY A 383 -48.53 -2.57 2.51
N TRP A 384 -48.43 -3.71 3.19
CA TRP A 384 -47.25 -4.57 3.07
C TRP A 384 -47.47 -5.55 1.92
N MET A 385 -46.73 -5.41 0.82
CA MET A 385 -46.56 -6.49 -0.14
C MET A 385 -45.58 -7.49 0.46
N SER A 386 -46.12 -8.59 0.99
CA SER A 386 -45.35 -9.80 1.24
C SER A 386 -44.63 -10.18 -0.06
N ALA A 387 -43.32 -10.39 0.00
CA ALA A 387 -42.59 -11.01 -1.10
C ALA A 387 -43.34 -12.28 -1.51
N ALA A 388 -43.81 -12.31 -2.75
CA ALA A 388 -44.54 -13.44 -3.28
C ALA A 388 -43.61 -14.66 -3.27
N ALA A 389 -44.07 -15.75 -2.65
CA ALA A 389 -43.44 -17.06 -2.81
C ALA A 389 -43.42 -17.44 -4.31
N PRO A 390 -42.35 -18.05 -4.83
CA PRO A 390 -42.32 -18.51 -6.21
C PRO A 390 -43.42 -19.58 -6.43
N PRO A 391 -44.08 -19.61 -7.60
CA PRO A 391 -45.01 -20.67 -7.93
C PRO A 391 -44.23 -21.98 -8.11
N TRP A 392 -44.91 -23.12 -8.00
CA TRP A 392 -44.40 -24.50 -8.17
C TRP A 392 -44.03 -25.26 -6.88
N SER A 393 -45.07 -25.74 -6.19
CA SER A 393 -45.05 -27.06 -5.54
C SER A 393 -46.50 -27.58 -5.41
N PRO A 394 -46.88 -28.69 -6.09
CA PRO A 394 -48.22 -29.25 -5.97
C PRO A 394 -48.28 -30.27 -4.82
N HIS A 395 -49.44 -30.30 -4.14
CA HIS A 395 -49.97 -31.34 -3.23
C HIS A 395 -49.84 -31.10 -1.72
N ARG A 396 -50.81 -30.39 -1.13
CA ARG A 396 -52.00 -30.98 -0.45
C ARG A 396 -52.74 -29.89 0.33
N ARG A 397 -54.05 -29.78 0.07
CA ARG A 397 -55.01 -29.07 0.94
C ARG A 397 -55.36 -29.97 2.14
N ARG A 398 -55.37 -29.43 3.36
CA ARG A 398 -56.51 -29.41 4.32
C ARG A 398 -56.12 -28.70 5.64
N PRO A 399 -57.09 -28.24 6.46
CA PRO A 399 -57.11 -26.86 6.94
C PRO A 399 -56.87 -26.69 8.45
N SER A 400 -56.49 -25.45 8.79
CA SER A 400 -56.66 -24.75 10.08
C SER A 400 -56.18 -25.45 11.36
N LEU A 401 -54.98 -25.09 11.78
CA LEU A 401 -54.75 -24.69 13.17
C LEU A 401 -54.28 -23.23 13.16
N ASN A 402 -55.10 -22.36 13.74
CA ASN A 402 -54.70 -21.01 14.13
C ASN A 402 -53.59 -21.13 15.17
N ILE A 403 -52.34 -21.10 14.73
CA ILE A 403 -51.23 -20.70 15.58
C ILE A 403 -51.01 -19.23 15.27
N THR A 404 -51.42 -18.39 16.23
CA THR A 404 -51.02 -16.99 16.31
C THR A 404 -49.49 -16.94 16.31
N ARG A 405 -48.90 -16.80 15.12
CA ARG A 405 -47.48 -16.53 14.96
C ARG A 405 -47.27 -15.08 15.40
N SER A 406 -46.89 -14.96 16.65
CA SER A 406 -46.32 -13.80 17.32
C SER A 406 -45.65 -12.82 16.34
N THR A 407 -46.13 -11.59 16.34
CA THR A 407 -45.86 -10.47 15.41
C THR A 407 -44.58 -9.69 15.76
N TYR A 408 -43.46 -10.34 16.08
CA TYR A 408 -42.28 -9.65 16.66
C TYR A 408 -41.04 -9.46 15.75
N ASP A 409 -41.11 -9.71 14.44
CA ASP A 409 -40.03 -9.29 13.51
C ASP A 409 -40.63 -8.51 12.32
N VAL A 410 -40.88 -7.22 12.52
CA VAL A 410 -41.41 -6.31 11.50
C VAL A 410 -40.30 -5.38 11.04
N GLY A 411 -39.38 -5.90 10.22
CA GLY A 411 -38.30 -5.15 9.60
C GLY A 411 -38.22 -5.44 8.09
N PRO A 412 -38.12 -4.45 7.19
CA PRO A 412 -37.94 -4.70 5.78
C PRO A 412 -36.51 -5.15 5.50
N TYR A 413 -36.37 -6.10 4.57
CA TYR A 413 -35.10 -6.37 3.93
C TYR A 413 -34.79 -5.30 2.88
N GLN A 414 -33.51 -4.95 2.74
CA GLN A 414 -33.00 -4.13 1.67
C GLN A 414 -32.21 -5.02 0.69
N SER A 415 -32.55 -4.90 -0.60
CA SER A 415 -31.93 -5.69 -1.66
C SER A 415 -30.57 -5.12 -2.06
N SER A 416 -29.53 -5.95 -2.12
CA SER A 416 -28.21 -5.54 -2.60
C SER A 416 -27.45 -6.72 -3.21
N HIS A 417 -26.69 -6.46 -4.27
CA HIS A 417 -25.71 -7.41 -4.83
C HIS A 417 -24.28 -7.11 -4.38
N ASP A 418 -24.05 -5.96 -3.74
CA ASP A 418 -22.71 -5.49 -3.33
C ASP A 418 -22.47 -5.66 -1.83
N SER A 419 -23.48 -6.09 -1.07
CA SER A 419 -23.28 -6.43 0.34
C SER A 419 -22.43 -7.69 0.47
N PHE A 420 -21.53 -7.66 1.45
CA PHE A 420 -20.70 -8.81 1.78
C PHE A 420 -20.48 -8.90 3.28
N LEU A 421 -20.25 -10.11 3.74
CA LEU A 421 -19.74 -10.43 5.06
C LEU A 421 -18.26 -10.80 4.96
N PHE A 422 -17.54 -10.68 6.07
CA PHE A 422 -16.13 -11.07 6.10
C PHE A 422 -15.70 -11.62 7.46
N SER A 423 -14.61 -12.37 7.43
CA SER A 423 -13.84 -12.81 8.59
C SER A 423 -12.36 -12.50 8.37
N LEU A 424 -11.72 -11.87 9.35
CA LEU A 424 -10.29 -11.59 9.36
C LEU A 424 -9.53 -12.52 10.32
N GLY A 425 -10.19 -13.58 10.83
CA GLY A 425 -9.61 -14.48 11.83
C GLY A 425 -9.17 -13.72 13.07
N ASP A 426 -7.94 -13.94 13.53
CA ASP A 426 -7.34 -13.24 14.68
C ASP A 426 -6.84 -11.82 14.37
N GLY A 427 -6.97 -11.37 13.11
CA GLY A 427 -6.44 -10.08 12.64
C GLY A 427 -4.91 -10.02 12.48
N LYS A 428 -4.20 -11.14 12.68
CA LYS A 428 -2.74 -11.21 12.53
C LYS A 428 -2.32 -11.72 11.17
N ASN A 429 -2.91 -12.81 10.69
CA ASN A 429 -2.65 -13.36 9.35
C ASN A 429 -3.90 -13.23 8.47
N LEU A 430 -3.79 -12.52 7.35
CA LEU A 430 -4.88 -12.28 6.40
C LEU A 430 -4.97 -13.31 5.26
N GLU A 431 -4.05 -14.28 5.16
CA GLU A 431 -4.12 -15.35 4.16
C GLU A 431 -5.40 -16.17 4.26
N ASN A 432 -5.91 -16.34 5.48
CA ASN A 432 -7.15 -17.05 5.77
C ASN A 432 -8.37 -16.11 5.89
N ALA A 433 -8.22 -14.84 5.52
CA ALA A 433 -9.35 -13.92 5.53
C ALA A 433 -10.44 -14.40 4.56
N LYS A 434 -11.67 -14.47 5.06
CA LYS A 434 -12.83 -14.97 4.29
C LYS A 434 -13.66 -13.78 3.82
N LEU A 435 -13.98 -13.77 2.54
CA LEU A 435 -15.00 -12.92 1.95
C LEU A 435 -16.24 -13.79 1.66
N SER A 436 -17.41 -13.27 1.98
CA SER A 436 -18.69 -13.93 1.75
C SER A 436 -19.63 -12.94 1.08
N ARG A 437 -19.84 -13.08 -0.24
CA ARG A 437 -20.80 -12.23 -0.97
C ARG A 437 -22.22 -12.72 -0.70
N ILE A 438 -23.18 -11.82 -0.82
CA ILE A 438 -24.59 -12.20 -0.89
C ILE A 438 -24.83 -13.04 -2.15
N SER A 439 -25.47 -14.21 -2.01
CA SER A 439 -25.79 -15.04 -3.16
C SER A 439 -26.71 -14.28 -4.12
N PRO A 440 -26.46 -14.31 -5.45
CA PRO A 440 -27.26 -13.56 -6.43
C PRO A 440 -28.77 -13.78 -6.33
N GLU A 441 -29.20 -15.01 -6.03
CA GLU A 441 -30.60 -15.39 -5.84
C GLU A 441 -31.23 -14.86 -4.53
N ASN A 442 -30.41 -14.53 -3.53
CA ASN A 442 -30.84 -14.07 -2.22
C ASN A 442 -30.60 -12.58 -2.00
N ALA A 443 -30.24 -11.83 -3.05
CA ALA A 443 -29.94 -10.40 -2.98
C ALA A 443 -31.03 -9.58 -2.29
N SER A 444 -32.30 -9.98 -2.40
CA SER A 444 -33.44 -9.33 -1.73
C SER A 444 -33.40 -9.41 -0.20
N CYS A 445 -32.59 -10.30 0.38
CA CYS A 445 -32.45 -10.55 1.81
C CYS A 445 -31.14 -9.97 2.39
N ALA A 446 -30.36 -9.20 1.62
CA ALA A 446 -29.00 -8.80 1.99
C ALA A 446 -28.91 -8.13 3.36
N VAL A 447 -29.67 -7.05 3.59
CA VAL A 447 -29.62 -6.30 4.85
C VAL A 447 -30.98 -6.25 5.49
N PHE A 448 -31.08 -6.68 6.74
CA PHE A 448 -32.29 -6.56 7.55
C PHE A 448 -32.15 -5.36 8.48
N SER A 449 -33.21 -4.55 8.58
CA SER A 449 -33.25 -3.43 9.51
C SER A 449 -34.50 -3.54 10.38
N SER A 450 -34.35 -3.34 11.68
CA SER A 450 -35.45 -3.34 12.66
C SER A 450 -35.04 -2.50 13.84
N GLN A 451 -35.96 -1.69 14.39
CA GLN A 451 -35.69 -0.83 15.55
C GLN A 451 -35.25 -1.58 16.82
N TYR A 452 -35.42 -2.91 16.86
CA TYR A 452 -35.10 -3.76 18.01
C TYR A 452 -33.78 -4.53 17.84
N HIS A 453 -33.19 -4.47 16.65
CA HIS A 453 -31.97 -5.20 16.31
C HIS A 453 -30.88 -4.22 15.91
N GLY A 454 -29.62 -4.59 16.14
CA GLY A 454 -28.49 -3.84 15.62
C GLY A 454 -28.25 -4.14 14.14
N PRO A 455 -26.97 -4.26 13.74
CA PRO A 455 -26.61 -4.79 12.44
C PRO A 455 -27.18 -6.19 12.19
N CYS A 456 -27.90 -6.35 11.08
CA CYS A 456 -28.36 -7.64 10.59
C CYS A 456 -28.12 -7.78 9.08
N PHE A 457 -27.48 -8.88 8.70
CA PHE A 457 -27.23 -9.29 7.33
C PHE A 457 -27.82 -10.67 7.10
N GLY A 458 -28.53 -10.82 5.98
CA GLY A 458 -29.22 -12.07 5.65
C GLY A 458 -30.33 -12.42 6.65
N GLN A 459 -30.83 -13.64 6.52
CA GLN A 459 -31.83 -14.21 7.42
C GLN A 459 -31.19 -14.70 8.71
N THR A 460 -30.00 -15.29 8.65
CA THR A 460 -29.30 -15.80 9.84
C THR A 460 -27.79 -15.57 9.79
N ASP A 461 -27.28 -15.01 8.68
CA ASP A 461 -25.84 -14.94 8.38
C ASP A 461 -25.07 -14.09 9.39
N LEU A 462 -25.64 -12.95 9.81
CA LEU A 462 -25.15 -12.19 10.97
C LEU A 462 -26.29 -11.39 11.58
N ARG A 463 -26.61 -11.62 12.86
CA ARG A 463 -27.58 -10.80 13.61
C ARG A 463 -27.05 -10.40 14.96
N MET A 464 -27.22 -9.12 15.29
CA MET A 464 -26.89 -8.56 16.59
C MET A 464 -28.19 -8.15 17.29
N ASN A 465 -28.62 -8.91 18.30
CA ASN A 465 -29.91 -8.67 18.94
C ASN A 465 -29.73 -7.89 20.25
N ASP A 466 -30.55 -6.84 20.47
CA ASP A 466 -30.68 -6.16 21.77
C ASP A 466 -29.35 -5.60 22.31
N ASN A 467 -28.72 -6.25 23.30
CA ASN A 467 -27.42 -5.87 23.89
C ASN A 467 -26.33 -6.90 23.52
N PHE A 468 -25.45 -6.51 22.61
CA PHE A 468 -24.55 -7.42 21.90
C PHE A 468 -23.42 -8.01 22.77
N ASN A 469 -23.07 -7.35 23.88
CA ASN A 469 -22.05 -7.86 24.83
C ASN A 469 -22.65 -8.90 25.81
N SER A 470 -23.98 -9.01 25.87
CA SER A 470 -24.62 -10.02 26.71
C SER A 470 -24.44 -11.42 26.11
N PRO A 471 -24.35 -12.47 26.95
CA PRO A 471 -24.14 -13.85 26.49
C PRO A 471 -25.10 -14.27 25.38
N SER A 472 -24.53 -14.73 24.25
CA SER A 472 -25.25 -15.36 23.13
C SER A 472 -26.35 -14.48 22.51
N LYS A 473 -26.19 -13.15 22.54
CA LYS A 473 -27.13 -12.21 21.91
C LYS A 473 -26.88 -12.00 20.41
N CYS A 474 -25.73 -12.40 19.91
CA CYS A 474 -25.43 -12.35 18.49
C CYS A 474 -25.45 -13.75 17.89
N THR A 475 -25.87 -13.87 16.63
CA THR A 475 -25.92 -15.14 15.90
C THR A 475 -25.25 -15.03 14.54
N CYS A 476 -24.58 -16.09 14.11
CA CYS A 476 -23.97 -16.19 12.78
C CYS A 476 -24.18 -17.61 12.23
N GLN A 477 -25.05 -17.74 11.24
CA GLN A 477 -25.31 -19.01 10.57
C GLN A 477 -25.55 -18.76 9.08
N ARG A 478 -24.66 -19.31 8.25
CA ARG A 478 -24.70 -19.15 6.79
C ARG A 478 -26.04 -19.60 6.20
N HIS A 479 -26.71 -18.70 5.48
CA HIS A 479 -27.96 -18.96 4.78
C HIS A 479 -28.01 -18.24 3.43
N ASP A 480 -27.99 -16.91 3.43
CA ASP A 480 -28.13 -16.09 2.23
C ASP A 480 -26.79 -15.73 1.59
N TYR A 481 -25.71 -15.73 2.37
CA TYR A 481 -24.35 -15.43 1.91
C TYR A 481 -23.57 -16.72 1.59
N GLU A 482 -22.57 -16.58 0.72
CA GLU A 482 -21.87 -17.71 0.09
C GLU A 482 -21.05 -18.55 1.08
N THR A 483 -20.42 -17.90 2.06
CA THR A 483 -19.40 -18.49 2.94
C THR A 483 -19.71 -18.22 4.42
N GLU A 484 -19.41 -19.18 5.28
CA GLU A 484 -19.49 -19.03 6.74
C GLU A 484 -18.31 -18.19 7.27
N ILE A 485 -18.61 -17.16 8.07
CA ILE A 485 -17.62 -16.18 8.55
C ILE A 485 -17.23 -16.33 10.03
N CYS A 486 -17.97 -17.12 10.82
CA CYS A 486 -17.69 -17.36 12.22
C CYS A 486 -17.97 -18.83 12.55
N GLU A 487 -17.11 -19.45 13.35
CA GLU A 487 -17.29 -20.84 13.78
C GLU A 487 -18.43 -20.97 14.81
N LEU A 488 -18.75 -19.88 15.51
CA LEU A 488 -19.77 -19.86 16.55
C LEU A 488 -21.13 -19.45 15.99
N GLN A 489 -22.13 -20.31 16.19
CA GLN A 489 -23.51 -19.99 15.84
C GLN A 489 -24.12 -18.88 16.71
N ASN A 490 -23.70 -18.82 17.98
CA ASN A 490 -24.12 -17.80 18.94
C ASN A 490 -22.89 -17.29 19.68
N PHE A 491 -22.79 -15.97 19.85
CA PHE A 491 -21.64 -15.34 20.47
C PHE A 491 -21.99 -14.03 21.16
N SER A 492 -21.03 -13.50 21.91
CA SER A 492 -21.06 -12.21 22.56
C SER A 492 -19.99 -11.32 21.98
N VAL A 493 -20.19 -10.00 22.06
CA VAL A 493 -19.26 -9.02 21.50
C VAL A 493 -18.30 -8.52 22.59
N GLU A 494 -16.99 -8.59 22.35
CA GLU A 494 -15.97 -7.93 23.17
C GLU A 494 -15.89 -6.44 22.84
N GLU A 495 -15.82 -6.14 21.55
CA GLU A 495 -15.83 -4.79 20.98
C GLU A 495 -16.50 -4.82 19.60
N TYR A 496 -17.18 -3.73 19.22
CA TYR A 496 -17.61 -3.54 17.84
C TYR A 496 -17.46 -2.08 17.42
N GLU A 497 -17.17 -1.88 16.14
CA GLU A 497 -17.00 -0.57 15.54
C GLU A 497 -17.81 -0.48 14.25
N VAL A 498 -18.40 0.68 14.00
CA VAL A 498 -19.13 0.97 12.76
C VAL A 498 -18.51 2.17 12.07
N PHE A 499 -18.11 1.99 10.81
CA PHE A 499 -17.49 3.02 9.99
C PHE A 499 -18.40 3.43 8.85
N GLN A 500 -18.58 4.72 8.63
CA GLN A 500 -19.11 5.25 7.38
C GLN A 500 -18.04 5.15 6.29
N VAL A 501 -18.42 4.66 5.12
CA VAL A 501 -17.55 4.58 3.94
C VAL A 501 -17.88 5.73 3.00
N VAL A 502 -16.94 6.66 2.84
CA VAL A 502 -17.09 7.85 1.98
C VAL A 502 -16.10 7.78 0.84
N ASP A 503 -16.61 7.77 -0.40
CA ASP A 503 -15.79 7.88 -1.60
C ASP A 503 -15.21 9.31 -1.73
N LYS A 504 -13.88 9.41 -1.73
CA LYS A 504 -13.14 10.68 -1.83
C LYS A 504 -13.45 11.42 -3.14
N ASN A 505 -13.78 10.70 -4.21
CA ASN A 505 -14.00 11.26 -5.54
C ASN A 505 -15.48 11.59 -5.81
N ALA A 506 -16.41 11.13 -4.97
CA ALA A 506 -17.83 11.44 -5.12
C ALA A 506 -18.18 12.88 -4.70
N SER A 507 -17.35 13.52 -3.87
CA SER A 507 -17.59 14.89 -3.37
C SER A 507 -17.18 15.99 -4.36
N THR A 508 -16.42 15.67 -5.42
CA THR A 508 -16.00 16.62 -6.47
C THR A 508 -16.90 16.63 -7.71
N SER A 509 -17.87 15.73 -7.82
CA SER A 509 -18.73 15.57 -9.01
C SER A 509 -20.15 16.12 -8.88
N SER A 510 -20.50 16.77 -7.76
CA SER A 510 -21.85 17.31 -7.50
C SER A 510 -21.87 18.83 -7.28
N GLN A 511 -21.32 19.60 -8.22
CA GLN A 511 -21.74 21.00 -8.41
C GLN A 511 -21.86 21.32 -9.91
N SER A 512 -23.02 21.03 -10.47
CA SER A 512 -23.57 21.78 -11.62
C SER A 512 -24.69 22.68 -11.06
N PRO A 513 -24.71 23.99 -11.34
CA PRO A 513 -25.73 24.87 -10.80
C PRO A 513 -27.06 24.59 -11.51
N SER A 514 -28.08 24.24 -10.73
CA SER A 514 -29.46 24.24 -11.21
C SER A 514 -29.97 25.67 -11.29
N ASP A 515 -30.58 25.97 -12.44
CA ASP A 515 -31.38 27.17 -12.69
C ASP A 515 -32.41 27.39 -11.57
N GLN A 516 -32.31 28.51 -10.86
CA GLN A 516 -33.44 29.15 -10.21
C GLN A 516 -33.48 30.62 -10.60
N THR A 517 -34.61 30.98 -11.20
CA THR A 517 -34.92 32.29 -11.73
C THR A 517 -35.70 33.13 -10.71
N TYR A 518 -35.34 34.42 -10.69
CA TYR A 518 -36.04 35.62 -10.18
C TYR A 518 -35.97 35.98 -8.66
N PRO A 519 -36.08 37.27 -8.26
CA PRO A 519 -36.07 38.52 -9.05
C PRO A 519 -35.02 39.59 -8.61
N THR A 520 -34.72 40.46 -9.56
CA THR A 520 -33.98 41.73 -9.47
C THR A 520 -34.35 42.62 -8.27
N SER A 521 -33.35 43.00 -7.48
CA SER A 521 -33.33 44.27 -6.74
C SER A 521 -31.92 44.86 -6.80
N ILE A 522 -31.85 46.03 -7.42
CA ILE A 522 -30.66 46.85 -7.65
C ILE A 522 -30.26 47.51 -6.33
N MET A 523 -29.06 47.24 -5.82
CA MET A 523 -28.27 48.20 -5.04
C MET A 523 -26.77 47.89 -5.18
N HIS A 524 -26.03 48.83 -5.74
CA HIS A 524 -24.57 48.80 -5.85
C HIS A 524 -23.89 48.93 -4.47
N PRO A 525 -22.80 48.18 -4.19
CA PRO A 525 -21.87 48.51 -3.12
C PRO A 525 -20.67 49.34 -3.64
N PRO A 526 -20.06 50.19 -2.80
CA PRO A 526 -18.85 50.92 -3.18
C PRO A 526 -17.58 50.07 -3.01
N ARG A 527 -16.61 50.28 -3.91
CA ARG A 527 -15.21 49.79 -3.84
C ARG A 527 -14.42 50.52 -2.73
N PRO A 528 -13.40 49.85 -2.17
CA PRO A 528 -12.00 50.31 -2.37
C PRO A 528 -11.02 49.13 -2.67
N GLU A 529 -10.16 49.24 -3.69
CA GLU A 529 -8.67 49.47 -3.62
C GLU A 529 -7.89 48.29 -2.99
N SER A 530 -7.38 47.35 -3.79
CA SER A 530 -6.04 47.29 -4.43
C SER A 530 -4.86 47.03 -3.48
N THR A 531 -4.27 45.83 -3.55
CA THR A 531 -2.81 45.59 -3.51
C THR A 531 -2.45 44.19 -4.02
N ASN A 532 -1.80 44.16 -5.19
CA ASN A 532 -0.67 43.33 -5.67
C ASN A 532 -0.27 42.06 -4.88
N TYR A 533 -0.14 40.92 -5.58
CA TYR A 533 1.14 40.25 -5.90
C TYR A 533 0.95 39.24 -7.07
N PRO A 534 2.00 38.94 -7.86
CA PRO A 534 1.91 38.50 -9.26
C PRO A 534 1.89 36.98 -9.47
N THR A 535 1.19 36.59 -10.53
CA THR A 535 1.23 35.29 -11.20
C THR A 535 2.18 35.33 -12.41
N SER A 536 3.17 34.45 -12.44
CA SER A 536 3.85 33.92 -13.63
C SER A 536 4.46 32.60 -13.17
N TRP A 537 4.26 31.47 -13.82
CA TRP A 537 4.91 31.13 -15.08
C TRP A 537 4.03 30.18 -15.91
N GLY A 538 3.75 30.60 -17.14
CA GLY A 538 3.35 29.72 -18.23
C GLY A 538 4.58 29.32 -19.06
N GLU A 539 4.49 28.09 -19.59
CA GLU A 539 4.87 27.66 -20.93
C GLU A 539 6.17 28.19 -21.55
N PHE A 540 7.11 27.29 -21.85
CA PHE A 540 7.81 27.29 -23.14
C PHE A 540 8.15 25.88 -23.61
N MET A 541 7.73 25.59 -24.85
CA MET A 541 8.10 24.49 -25.71
C MET A 541 9.50 24.67 -26.33
N HIS A 542 10.02 23.55 -26.84
CA HIS A 542 11.02 23.41 -27.92
C HIS A 542 12.44 23.95 -27.66
N PHE A 543 13.39 23.03 -27.44
CA PHE A 543 14.42 22.65 -28.43
C PHE A 543 15.02 21.29 -28.07
#